data_AF-A0A7K0FEY3-F1
#
_entry.id   AF-A0A7K0FEY3-F1
#
_cell.length_a   1.000
_cell.length_b   1.000
_cell.length_c   1.000
_cell.angle_alpha   90.00
_cell.angle_beta   90.00
_cell.angle_gamma   90.00
#
_symmetry.space_group_name_H-M   'P 1'
#
loop_
_entity.id
_entity.type
_entity.pdbx_description
1 polymer ?
#
loop_
_entity_poly.entity_id
_entity_poly.type
_entity_poly.pdbx_seq_one_letter_code
_entity_poly.pdbx_strand_id
1 'polypeptide(L)'
;MNPGKNLIALVISFFLITACSDKPKTATIPQEQTKNTATLQAQKSTEAIEGVYTSNECDLSIQITKTKDGYAYFLQTNTRKLNGKATVAQNESGEKYVTLQGIQWDDYEGDISNEEETDSVSNPEKTAKEIEIPVGIDASYVKDTLTIQNYGNSMNSYTKISECGAKYIRLIKNLNSKK
;
A
#
# COMPACT_ATOMS: atom_id res chain seq x y z
N MET A 1 59.76 -10.89 55.43
CA MET A 1 58.41 -10.56 54.95
C MET A 1 58.38 -10.90 53.46
N ASN A 2 57.53 -11.86 53.09
CA ASN A 2 57.62 -12.68 51.87
C ASN A 2 56.67 -12.13 50.79
N PRO A 3 57.08 -11.97 49.51
CA PRO A 3 56.13 -11.79 48.42
C PRO A 3 55.99 -13.10 47.62
N GLY A 4 54.82 -13.73 47.75
CA GLY A 4 54.42 -14.85 46.91
C GLY A 4 53.78 -14.36 45.61
N LYS A 5 54.33 -14.83 44.49
CA LYS A 5 53.96 -14.56 43.09
C LYS A 5 52.57 -15.11 42.74
N ASN A 6 51.83 -14.41 41.89
CA ASN A 6 50.68 -14.97 41.17
C ASN A 6 51.03 -15.14 39.69
N LEU A 7 51.03 -16.38 39.23
CA LEU A 7 51.24 -16.80 37.84
C LEU A 7 49.94 -17.45 37.32
N ILE A 8 49.61 -17.09 36.09
CA ILE A 8 48.43 -17.39 35.28
C ILE A 8 48.26 -18.90 35.00
N ALA A 9 47.02 -19.39 34.93
CA ALA A 9 46.67 -20.53 34.07
C ALA A 9 45.18 -20.51 33.67
N LEU A 10 44.96 -20.37 32.37
CA LEU A 10 43.71 -20.59 31.63
C LEU A 10 43.27 -22.05 31.74
N VAL A 11 42.00 -22.29 32.06
CA VAL A 11 41.34 -23.59 31.81
C VAL A 11 40.05 -23.33 31.05
N ILE A 12 40.11 -23.59 29.75
CA ILE A 12 38.98 -23.59 28.83
C ILE A 12 38.21 -24.90 29.09
N SER A 13 37.04 -24.81 29.74
CA SER A 13 36.13 -25.94 29.90
C SER A 13 35.02 -25.86 28.86
N PHE A 14 35.12 -26.73 27.86
CA PHE A 14 34.07 -27.04 26.90
C PHE A 14 32.83 -27.58 27.65
N PHE A 15 31.76 -26.79 27.77
CA PHE A 15 30.46 -27.30 28.22
C PHE A 15 29.68 -27.81 27.01
N LEU A 16 29.84 -29.10 26.73
CA LEU A 16 28.88 -29.90 25.99
C LEU A 16 27.67 -30.15 26.89
N ILE A 17 26.53 -29.53 26.60
CA ILE A 17 25.23 -29.94 27.15
C ILE A 17 24.37 -30.51 26.03
N THR A 18 24.52 -31.82 25.87
CA THR A 18 23.58 -32.72 25.22
C THR A 18 22.35 -32.95 26.12
N ALA A 19 21.21 -32.45 25.66
CA ALA A 19 19.85 -33.02 25.66
C ALA A 19 19.25 -33.80 26.87
N CYS A 20 18.09 -33.28 27.30
CA CYS A 20 16.81 -33.95 27.61
C CYS A 20 16.64 -34.83 28.86
N SER A 21 15.79 -34.39 29.80
CA SER A 21 14.35 -34.75 29.86
C SER A 21 13.77 -34.39 31.23
N ASP A 22 12.66 -33.66 31.27
CA ASP A 22 11.57 -33.95 32.21
C ASP A 22 10.25 -33.37 31.68
N LYS A 23 9.33 -34.28 31.35
CA LYS A 23 7.93 -33.96 31.03
C LYS A 23 7.10 -34.06 32.30
N PRO A 24 6.17 -33.13 32.56
CA PRO A 24 4.98 -33.46 33.34
C PRO A 24 3.89 -34.06 32.44
N LYS A 25 3.50 -35.30 32.78
CA LYS A 25 2.19 -35.95 32.55
C LYS A 25 1.13 -35.21 33.40
N THR A 26 -0.16 -35.08 33.14
CA THR A 26 -1.14 -35.59 32.16
C THR A 26 -2.45 -34.82 32.44
N ALA A 27 -3.25 -34.52 31.41
CA ALA A 27 -4.71 -34.60 31.48
C ALA A 27 -5.26 -34.81 30.06
N THR A 28 -5.80 -36.02 29.82
CA THR A 28 -6.38 -36.47 28.56
C THR A 28 -7.91 -36.48 28.70
N ILE A 29 -8.64 -35.83 27.79
CA ILE A 29 -9.97 -36.23 27.32
C ILE A 29 -10.11 -35.73 25.85
N PRO A 30 -11.01 -36.29 25.02
CA PRO A 30 -10.79 -37.30 23.98
C PRO A 30 -10.62 -36.72 22.55
N GLN A 31 -10.04 -37.52 21.64
CA GLN A 31 -10.06 -37.27 20.20
C GLN A 31 -11.49 -37.21 19.67
N GLU A 32 -11.86 -36.10 19.03
CA GLU A 32 -12.88 -36.08 17.98
C GLU A 32 -12.21 -35.65 16.67
N GLN A 33 -12.03 -36.62 15.76
CA GLN A 33 -11.66 -36.35 14.38
C GLN A 33 -12.88 -35.75 13.65
N THR A 34 -13.08 -34.44 13.74
CA THR A 34 -13.87 -33.76 12.71
C THR A 34 -12.99 -33.53 11.50
N LYS A 35 -13.09 -34.46 10.55
CA LYS A 35 -12.76 -34.31 9.14
C LYS A 35 -13.62 -33.19 8.56
N ASN A 36 -13.28 -31.95 8.85
CA ASN A 36 -13.75 -30.81 8.06
C ASN A 36 -12.66 -30.54 7.03
N THR A 37 -12.79 -31.24 5.90
CA THR A 37 -12.35 -30.72 4.62
C THR A 37 -13.11 -29.41 4.42
N ALA A 38 -12.58 -28.31 4.96
CA ALA A 38 -12.94 -26.99 4.50
C ALA A 38 -12.42 -26.93 3.06
N THR A 39 -13.28 -27.30 2.12
CA THR A 39 -13.21 -26.84 0.75
C THR A 39 -13.23 -25.32 0.83
N LEU A 40 -12.03 -24.73 0.90
CA LEU A 40 -11.80 -23.40 0.37
C LEU A 40 -12.22 -23.49 -1.09
N GLN A 41 -13.50 -23.23 -1.34
CA GLN A 41 -13.94 -22.77 -2.65
C GLN A 41 -13.18 -21.47 -2.86
N ALA A 42 -11.99 -21.59 -3.43
CA ALA A 42 -11.42 -20.56 -4.25
C ALA A 42 -12.44 -20.35 -5.37
N GLN A 43 -13.45 -19.51 -5.09
CA GLN A 43 -14.20 -18.86 -6.13
C GLN A 43 -13.14 -18.15 -6.95
N LYS A 44 -12.82 -18.76 -8.07
CA LYS A 44 -12.10 -18.14 -9.17
C LYS A 44 -13.02 -17.04 -9.67
N SER A 45 -13.13 -15.94 -8.94
CA SER A 45 -13.73 -14.73 -9.45
C SER A 45 -12.85 -14.36 -10.63
N THR A 46 -13.37 -14.48 -11.84
CA THR A 46 -12.86 -13.68 -12.94
C THR A 46 -12.76 -12.25 -12.41
N GLU A 47 -11.52 -11.78 -12.20
CA GLU A 47 -11.17 -10.57 -11.44
C GLU A 47 -11.54 -9.30 -12.24
N ALA A 48 -12.81 -9.20 -12.58
CA ALA A 48 -13.47 -8.04 -13.14
C ALA A 48 -13.33 -6.89 -12.14
N ILE A 49 -12.72 -5.80 -12.57
CA ILE A 49 -12.53 -4.60 -11.75
C ILE A 49 -13.75 -3.67 -11.80
N GLU A 50 -14.77 -4.02 -12.59
CA GLU A 50 -16.04 -3.30 -12.65
C GLU A 50 -16.71 -3.29 -11.28
N GLY A 51 -17.33 -2.16 -10.96
CA GLY A 51 -18.06 -1.99 -9.71
C GLY A 51 -18.02 -0.55 -9.20
N VAL A 52 -18.76 -0.32 -8.12
CA VAL A 52 -18.74 0.94 -7.38
C VAL A 52 -17.85 0.75 -6.15
N TYR A 53 -16.81 1.57 -6.02
CA TYR A 53 -15.89 1.55 -4.91
C TYR A 53 -16.12 2.79 -4.05
N THR A 54 -16.15 2.62 -2.73
CA THR A 54 -16.40 3.73 -1.79
C THR A 54 -15.37 3.72 -0.66
N SER A 55 -14.95 4.91 -0.25
CA SER A 55 -14.15 5.09 0.96
C SER A 55 -15.05 5.16 2.20
N ASN A 56 -14.55 4.67 3.33
CA ASN A 56 -15.17 4.86 4.64
C ASN A 56 -14.54 6.02 5.42
N GLU A 57 -13.47 6.64 4.89
CA GLU A 57 -12.71 7.71 5.54
C GLU A 57 -13.16 9.10 5.08
N CYS A 58 -13.83 9.18 3.92
CA CYS A 58 -14.27 10.41 3.29
C CYS A 58 -15.37 10.11 2.25
N ASP A 59 -16.11 11.13 1.85
CA ASP A 59 -17.14 11.02 0.81
C ASP A 59 -16.49 10.98 -0.57
N LEU A 60 -15.89 9.83 -0.90
CA LEU A 60 -15.27 9.56 -2.18
C LEU A 60 -15.76 8.23 -2.73
N SER A 61 -16.19 8.26 -3.99
CA SER A 61 -16.59 7.06 -4.72
C SER A 61 -16.03 7.04 -6.13
N ILE A 62 -15.73 5.84 -6.62
CA ILE A 62 -15.27 5.58 -7.97
C ILE A 62 -16.10 4.46 -8.54
N GLN A 63 -16.84 4.72 -9.61
CA GLN A 63 -17.54 3.69 -10.37
C GLN A 63 -16.71 3.33 -11.60
N ILE A 64 -16.26 2.08 -11.69
CA ILE A 64 -15.55 1.56 -12.87
C ILE A 64 -16.53 0.73 -13.70
N THR A 65 -16.60 1.05 -14.99
CA THR A 65 -17.48 0.37 -15.95
C THR A 65 -16.66 -0.13 -17.13
N LYS A 66 -16.91 -1.37 -17.55
CA LYS A 66 -16.31 -1.93 -18.77
C LYS A 66 -16.98 -1.33 -19.99
N THR A 67 -16.18 -0.92 -20.96
CA THR A 67 -16.61 -0.39 -22.25
C THR A 67 -16.06 -1.28 -23.37
N LYS A 68 -16.39 -0.94 -24.63
CA LYS A 68 -15.82 -1.64 -25.79
C LYS A 68 -14.30 -1.45 -25.91
N ASP A 69 -13.79 -0.33 -25.41
CA ASP A 69 -12.39 0.11 -25.54
C ASP A 69 -11.57 -0.04 -24.25
N GLY A 70 -12.06 -0.84 -23.29
CA GLY A 70 -11.41 -1.08 -22.00
C GLY A 70 -12.31 -0.73 -20.82
N TYR A 71 -11.88 0.19 -19.97
CA TYR A 71 -12.63 0.65 -18.80
C TYR A 71 -12.77 2.17 -18.80
N ALA A 72 -13.92 2.65 -18.35
CA ALA A 72 -14.16 4.03 -17.98
C ALA A 72 -14.41 4.10 -16.47
N TYR A 73 -14.16 5.26 -15.87
CA TYR A 73 -14.50 5.54 -14.49
C TYR A 73 -15.33 6.81 -14.36
N PHE A 74 -16.12 6.86 -13.29
CA PHE A 74 -16.76 8.06 -12.78
C PHE A 74 -16.31 8.27 -11.33
N LEU A 75 -15.59 9.36 -11.08
CA LEU A 75 -15.18 9.84 -9.76
C LEU A 75 -16.24 10.80 -9.23
N GLN A 76 -16.63 10.63 -7.98
CA GLN A 76 -17.45 11.59 -7.26
C GLN A 76 -16.87 11.82 -5.86
N THR A 77 -16.60 13.10 -5.56
CA THR A 77 -16.28 13.61 -4.23
C THR A 77 -17.38 14.57 -3.76
N ASN A 78 -17.19 15.22 -2.61
CA ASN A 78 -18.06 16.30 -2.14
C ASN A 78 -17.99 17.58 -3.01
N THR A 79 -16.92 17.77 -3.78
CA THR A 79 -16.65 19.02 -4.52
C THR A 79 -16.69 18.83 -6.03
N ARG A 80 -16.38 17.63 -6.54
CA ARG A 80 -16.23 17.37 -7.97
C ARG A 80 -16.78 16.03 -8.41
N LYS A 81 -17.15 16.01 -9.69
CA LYS A 81 -17.60 14.84 -10.44
C LYS A 81 -16.84 14.81 -11.75
N LEU A 82 -16.16 13.71 -12.05
CA LEU A 82 -15.30 13.59 -13.23
C LEU A 82 -15.48 12.22 -13.87
N ASN A 83 -15.47 12.19 -15.20
CA ASN A 83 -15.39 10.94 -15.96
C ASN A 83 -14.01 10.85 -16.62
N GLY A 84 -13.51 9.63 -16.75
CA GLY A 84 -12.26 9.41 -17.46
C GLY A 84 -12.05 7.95 -17.86
N LYS A 85 -10.88 7.67 -18.43
CA LYS A 85 -10.46 6.32 -18.80
C LYS A 85 -9.74 5.66 -17.62
N ALA A 86 -10.03 4.38 -17.39
CA ALA A 86 -9.28 3.55 -16.46
C ALA A 86 -8.48 2.51 -17.24
N THR A 87 -7.20 2.33 -16.89
CA THR A 87 -6.33 1.30 -17.47
C THR A 87 -5.83 0.37 -16.39
N VAL A 88 -5.78 -0.93 -16.70
CA VAL A 88 -5.29 -1.95 -15.77
C VAL A 88 -3.94 -2.45 -16.25
N ALA A 89 -2.97 -2.46 -15.36
CA ALA A 89 -1.66 -3.06 -15.57
C ALA A 89 -1.39 -4.11 -14.49
N GLN A 90 -0.48 -5.02 -14.78
CA GLN A 90 0.02 -6.00 -13.83
C GLN A 90 1.55 -6.01 -13.91
N ASN A 91 2.24 -5.98 -12.78
CA ASN A 91 3.69 -6.11 -12.74
C ASN A 91 4.15 -7.58 -12.80
N GLU A 92 5.45 -7.80 -12.88
CA GLU A 92 6.05 -9.14 -12.93
C GLU A 92 5.76 -9.99 -11.68
N SER A 93 5.51 -9.34 -10.53
CA SER A 93 5.14 -9.99 -9.27
C SER A 93 3.64 -10.36 -9.22
N GLY A 94 2.87 -10.01 -10.24
CA GLY A 94 1.43 -10.27 -10.32
C GLY A 94 0.57 -9.22 -9.61
N GLU A 95 1.15 -8.14 -9.09
CA GLU A 95 0.41 -7.05 -8.46
C GLU A 95 -0.30 -6.22 -9.54
N LYS A 96 -1.57 -5.90 -9.30
CA LYS A 96 -2.41 -5.18 -10.25
C LYS A 96 -2.52 -3.72 -9.86
N TYR A 97 -2.50 -2.86 -10.86
CA TYR A 97 -2.66 -1.43 -10.73
C TYR A 97 -3.75 -0.93 -11.67
N VAL A 98 -4.51 0.05 -11.20
CA VAL A 98 -5.52 0.75 -11.97
C VAL A 98 -5.10 2.21 -12.04
N THR A 99 -4.86 2.71 -13.25
CA THR A 99 -4.57 4.13 -13.50
C THR A 99 -5.87 4.83 -13.91
N LEU A 100 -6.24 5.86 -13.15
CA LEU A 100 -7.39 6.73 -13.40
C LEU A 100 -6.89 7.99 -14.12
N GLN A 101 -7.05 8.03 -15.44
CA GLN A 101 -6.50 9.09 -16.27
C GLN A 101 -7.31 10.39 -16.15
N GLY A 102 -6.64 11.54 -16.24
CA GLY A 102 -7.30 12.85 -16.31
C GLY A 102 -7.63 13.50 -14.97
N ILE A 103 -7.21 12.92 -13.84
CA ILE A 103 -7.35 13.53 -12.52
C ILE A 103 -6.11 14.37 -12.23
N GLN A 104 -6.22 15.69 -12.30
CA GLN A 104 -5.15 16.58 -11.86
C GLN A 104 -5.01 16.51 -10.33
N TRP A 105 -3.77 16.46 -9.84
CA TRP A 105 -3.51 16.50 -8.40
C TRP A 105 -3.87 17.87 -7.83
N ASP A 106 -4.25 17.92 -6.55
CA ASP A 106 -4.67 19.19 -5.93
C ASP A 106 -3.48 20.02 -5.44
N ASP A 107 -2.37 19.36 -5.12
CA ASP A 107 -1.13 20.02 -4.72
C ASP A 107 0.12 19.21 -5.15
N TYR A 108 1.15 19.92 -5.61
CA TYR A 108 2.43 19.36 -6.02
C TYR A 108 3.51 20.44 -5.97
N GLU A 109 4.51 20.26 -5.12
CA GLU A 109 5.58 21.25 -4.91
C GLU A 109 6.73 21.15 -5.95
N GLY A 110 6.66 20.18 -6.87
CA GLY A 110 7.71 19.97 -7.87
C GLY A 110 8.80 18.98 -7.43
N ASP A 111 9.59 18.52 -8.40
CA ASP A 111 10.71 17.62 -8.15
C ASP A 111 11.97 18.42 -7.76
N ILE A 112 12.31 18.39 -6.47
CA ILE A 112 13.51 19.07 -5.92
C ILE A 112 14.80 18.23 -6.06
N SER A 113 14.75 17.07 -6.72
CA SER A 113 15.91 16.16 -6.79
C SER A 113 17.07 16.69 -7.65
N ASN A 114 16.83 17.70 -8.48
CA ASN A 114 17.82 18.29 -9.40
C ASN A 114 18.02 19.79 -9.18
N GLU A 115 17.85 20.29 -7.96
CA GLU A 115 18.29 21.66 -7.65
C GLU A 115 19.82 21.70 -7.69
N GLU A 116 20.38 22.25 -8.77
CA GLU A 116 21.80 22.58 -8.83
C GLU A 116 22.10 23.55 -7.69
N GLU A 117 22.97 23.13 -6.77
CA GLU A 117 23.45 23.85 -5.59
C GLU A 117 24.12 25.19 -5.98
N THR A 118 23.30 26.17 -6.35
CA THR A 118 23.71 27.54 -6.57
C THR A 118 23.00 28.39 -5.54
N ASP A 119 23.64 28.43 -4.37
CA ASP A 119 23.35 29.35 -3.30
C ASP A 119 23.17 30.78 -3.85
N SER A 120 22.07 31.42 -3.44
CA SER A 120 21.95 32.87 -3.33
C SER A 120 21.91 33.70 -4.63
N VAL A 121 20.96 33.46 -5.55
CA VAL A 121 20.32 34.58 -6.26
C VAL A 121 18.86 34.23 -6.55
N SER A 122 17.96 34.95 -5.92
CA SER A 122 16.56 35.13 -6.32
C SER A 122 16.50 35.54 -7.79
N ASN A 123 16.39 34.55 -8.68
CA ASN A 123 16.01 34.78 -10.06
C ASN A 123 14.51 34.46 -10.21
N PRO A 124 13.61 35.44 -10.01
CA PRO A 124 12.16 35.23 -10.07
C PRO A 124 11.66 34.73 -11.43
N GLU A 125 12.50 34.78 -12.48
CA GLU A 125 12.18 34.21 -13.80
C GLU A 125 12.41 32.68 -13.91
N LYS A 126 13.18 32.06 -12.99
CA LYS A 126 13.36 30.59 -12.96
C LYS A 126 12.40 29.89 -11.99
N THR A 127 11.89 30.59 -10.97
CA THR A 127 10.98 30.06 -9.94
C THR A 127 9.58 29.73 -10.46
N ALA A 128 9.26 30.17 -11.68
CA ALA A 128 7.97 29.98 -12.34
C ALA A 128 8.11 29.38 -13.74
N LYS A 129 9.17 28.60 -14.02
CA LYS A 129 9.08 27.58 -15.07
C LYS A 129 8.14 26.49 -14.57
N GLU A 130 6.86 26.83 -14.66
CA GLU A 130 5.66 26.00 -14.66
C GLU A 130 5.86 24.62 -14.02
N ILE A 131 5.65 24.55 -12.70
CA ILE A 131 5.48 23.27 -12.01
C ILE A 131 4.25 22.63 -12.63
N GLU A 132 4.45 21.76 -13.61
CA GLU A 132 3.37 21.03 -14.27
C GLU A 132 2.78 20.05 -13.26
N ILE A 133 1.54 20.31 -12.85
CA ILE A 133 0.84 19.45 -11.89
C ILE A 133 0.53 18.11 -12.58
N PRO A 134 0.94 16.97 -12.00
CA PRO A 134 0.69 15.66 -12.58
C PRO A 134 -0.80 15.39 -12.82
N VAL A 135 -1.08 14.67 -13.90
CA VAL A 135 -2.43 14.27 -14.29
C VAL A 135 -2.52 12.75 -14.34
N GLY A 136 -3.47 12.21 -13.59
CA GLY A 136 -3.72 10.79 -13.44
C GLY A 136 -3.38 10.31 -12.03
N ILE A 137 -4.13 9.32 -11.55
CA ILE A 137 -3.92 8.71 -10.23
C ILE A 137 -3.84 7.20 -10.38
N ASP A 138 -2.73 6.62 -9.89
CA ASP A 138 -2.59 5.18 -9.76
C ASP A 138 -3.16 4.67 -8.44
N ALA A 139 -3.83 3.53 -8.51
CA ALA A 139 -4.34 2.77 -7.39
C ALA A 139 -3.85 1.33 -7.48
N SER A 140 -3.35 0.76 -6.38
CA SER A 140 -3.14 -0.68 -6.31
C SER A 140 -4.48 -1.39 -6.14
N TYR A 141 -4.62 -2.57 -6.76
CA TYR A 141 -5.85 -3.35 -6.73
C TYR A 141 -5.62 -4.74 -6.15
N VAL A 142 -6.21 -4.99 -4.97
CA VAL A 142 -6.12 -6.27 -4.27
C VAL A 142 -7.48 -6.63 -3.69
N LYS A 143 -8.01 -7.81 -4.03
CA LYS A 143 -9.26 -8.38 -3.46
C LYS A 143 -10.36 -7.33 -3.33
N ASP A 144 -10.74 -6.74 -4.46
CA ASP A 144 -11.82 -5.74 -4.55
C ASP A 144 -11.55 -4.41 -3.82
N THR A 145 -10.30 -4.13 -3.45
CA THR A 145 -9.90 -2.86 -2.84
C THR A 145 -8.98 -2.09 -3.78
N LEU A 146 -9.30 -0.82 -4.03
CA LEU A 146 -8.41 0.16 -4.62
C LEU A 146 -7.71 0.93 -3.51
N THR A 147 -6.38 1.02 -3.54
CA THR A 147 -5.61 1.83 -2.58
C THR A 147 -4.82 2.89 -3.32
N ILE A 148 -5.10 4.16 -3.01
CA ILE A 148 -4.42 5.33 -3.58
C ILE A 148 -3.51 5.92 -2.50
N GLN A 149 -2.22 6.05 -2.77
CA GLN A 149 -1.38 6.93 -1.97
C GLN A 149 -1.72 8.37 -2.32
N ASN A 150 -2.33 9.08 -1.37
CA ASN A 150 -2.85 10.42 -1.59
C ASN A 150 -1.85 11.51 -1.25
N TYR A 151 -1.02 11.26 -0.22
CA TYR A 151 -0.03 12.21 0.26
C TYR A 151 1.40 11.72 0.06
N GLY A 152 2.24 12.70 -0.28
CA GLY A 152 3.68 12.57 -0.33
C GLY A 152 4.34 12.46 1.05
N ASN A 153 5.65 12.68 1.09
CA ASN A 153 6.43 12.77 2.32
C ASN A 153 7.16 14.13 2.36
N SER A 154 7.90 14.41 3.44
CA SER A 154 8.57 15.72 3.60
C SER A 154 9.63 16.04 2.55
N MET A 155 10.11 15.05 1.80
CA MET A 155 11.08 15.24 0.71
C MET A 155 10.42 15.34 -0.66
N ASN A 156 9.14 14.94 -0.78
CA ASN A 156 8.34 15.03 -1.99
C ASN A 156 6.89 15.22 -1.57
N SER A 157 6.52 16.49 -1.38
CA SER A 157 5.21 16.91 -0.90
C SER A 157 4.22 16.98 -2.06
N TYR A 158 3.10 16.27 -1.92
CA TYR A 158 1.99 16.31 -2.85
C TYR A 158 0.70 15.91 -2.16
N THR A 159 -0.41 16.35 -2.74
CA THR A 159 -1.77 15.91 -2.39
C THR A 159 -2.54 15.62 -3.67
N LYS A 160 -2.97 14.38 -3.88
CA LYS A 160 -3.70 14.01 -5.10
C LYS A 160 -5.17 14.42 -5.04
N ILE A 161 -5.81 14.21 -3.89
CA ILE A 161 -7.23 14.44 -3.63
C ILE A 161 -7.34 15.05 -2.23
N SER A 162 -7.32 16.38 -2.17
CA SER A 162 -7.41 17.17 -0.94
C SER A 162 -8.74 17.00 -0.21
N GLU A 163 -9.78 16.54 -0.93
CA GLU A 163 -11.09 16.26 -0.35
C GLU A 163 -11.14 15.01 0.53
N CYS A 164 -10.03 14.25 0.58
CA CYS A 164 -9.89 13.10 1.45
C CYS A 164 -8.59 13.18 2.25
N GLY A 165 -8.69 13.44 3.56
CA GLY A 165 -7.51 13.64 4.43
C GLY A 165 -6.66 12.39 4.72
N ALA A 166 -6.99 11.24 4.15
CA ALA A 166 -6.27 9.99 4.39
C ALA A 166 -4.95 9.93 3.60
N LYS A 167 -3.85 9.51 4.26
CA LYS A 167 -2.56 9.23 3.58
C LYS A 167 -2.69 8.20 2.47
N TYR A 168 -3.45 7.14 2.76
CA TYR A 168 -3.78 6.08 1.82
C TYR A 168 -5.30 5.96 1.76
N ILE A 169 -5.90 6.40 0.67
CA ILE A 169 -7.35 6.29 0.48
C ILE A 169 -7.65 4.85 0.10
N ARG A 170 -8.43 4.16 0.94
CA ARG A 170 -8.88 2.79 0.67
C ARG A 170 -10.33 2.80 0.22
N LEU A 171 -10.56 2.34 -1.02
CA LEU A 171 -11.89 2.23 -1.61
C LEU A 171 -12.25 0.76 -1.81
N ILE A 172 -13.34 0.33 -1.19
CA ILE A 172 -13.77 -1.07 -1.21
C ILE A 172 -14.94 -1.21 -2.19
N LYS A 173 -14.89 -2.22 -3.06
CA LYS A 173 -15.99 -2.51 -4.00
C LYS A 173 -17.25 -2.90 -3.23
N ASN A 174 -18.35 -2.25 -3.58
CA ASN A 174 -19.68 -2.58 -3.10
C ASN A 174 -20.21 -3.79 -3.86
N LEU A 175 -20.22 -4.96 -3.21
CA LEU A 175 -20.69 -6.22 -3.80
C LEU A 175 -22.20 -6.24 -4.11
N ASN A 176 -22.95 -5.24 -3.60
CA ASN A 176 -24.39 -5.08 -3.82
C ASN A 176 -24.74 -4.23 -5.05
N SER A 177 -23.76 -3.83 -5.87
CA SER A 177 -24.00 -2.90 -7.00
C SER A 177 -24.54 -3.58 -8.28
N LYS A 178 -24.95 -4.85 -8.22
CA LYS A 178 -25.72 -5.50 -9.29
C LYS A 178 -27.19 -5.17 -9.10
N LYS A 179 -27.68 -4.14 -9.79
CA LYS A 179 -29.10 -3.86 -9.94
C LYS A 179 -29.47 -3.83 -11.41
#